data_AF-A0A8X7CL78-F1
#
_entry.id   AF-A0A8X7CL78-F1
#
_cell.length_a   1.000
_cell.length_b   1.000
_cell.length_c   1.000
_cell.angle_alpha   90.00
_cell.angle_beta   90.00
_cell.angle_gamma   90.00
#
_symmetry.space_group_name_H-M   'P 1'
#
loop_
_entity.id
_entity.type
_entity.pdbx_description
1 polymer ?
#
loop_
_entity_poly.entity_id
_entity_poly.type
_entity_poly.pdbx_seq_one_letter_code
_entity_poly.pdbx_strand_id
1 'polypeptide(L)'
;MNLRSPWSVLSRCLLLPYRLLITSFRGICTGTPYSIPSSGSIRVKMRCGRKFLYAALGVSTVLAVGTIIAFCVFPGIFHKELMKQTTLEENTLLFNLWKDLPMPVYQKIYFFNITNQERYLKGLDAYPRFEEVGPYTYLSTWKKEEIVFGNGSVSYREVKTYHFDPDKSNGTEEDIVYSLSAPYASATNFMRTKGVIFQKLANAEFNFMYQTLIHKKTIAELTYKGYFDTILYTTQTFYKTPYHDSNFAWFYHKNNTDEGKFTVDTGKYDHSQVNIIKTWKGQTKLNYWKGDTCNVLNCTNGEVGPPLTEGQTKYTFFQPLACRTFTFEYEGDHNIFGTKVKRFQNTRRLFGNLKDNPDNYCYVKDEDLPTGVLDISACQFNAPVYLSFPHFYLADTSYLYKMDGLSPIEELHKSYVDVNPITGVTLRLAIRVQVNLRIHKMETFSHIQNMTSGIYPVFWVELGAEVGEELSDYLKKETELPQKIAYTILGICLVASLMGFLLSLVFLVRTRKRMWDEIQPLVGDTRNITYSSIVPIMEPIEGSSTRYSSVTKQVSHNISREESHISGIVDDPYVKTLSFQSSGRVDRSSKIEIPGSISPQIIMKKADSPSPKNFDLKRDV
;
A
#
# COMPACT_ATOMS: atom_id res chain seq x y z
N MET A 1 -22.14 -11.52 1.09
CA MET A 1 -21.16 -11.72 2.19
C MET A 1 -21.63 -10.94 3.41
N ASN A 2 -21.62 -11.53 4.62
CA ASN A 2 -21.92 -10.82 5.88
C ASN A 2 -20.62 -10.45 6.60
N LEU A 3 -19.86 -9.50 6.03
CA LEU A 3 -18.66 -8.97 6.67
C LEU A 3 -19.03 -8.20 7.96
N ARG A 4 -18.24 -8.37 9.02
CA ARG A 4 -18.19 -7.39 10.12
C ARG A 4 -17.39 -6.17 9.64
N SER A 5 -17.99 -5.41 8.74
CA SER A 5 -17.37 -4.26 8.08
C SER A 5 -17.14 -3.08 9.03
N PRO A 6 -16.35 -2.04 8.63
CA PRO A 6 -16.04 -0.88 9.47
C PRO A 6 -17.28 -0.11 9.96
N TRP A 7 -18.43 -0.27 9.29
CA TRP A 7 -19.75 0.18 9.72
C TRP A 7 -20.14 -0.27 11.14
N SER A 8 -19.59 -1.40 11.61
CA SER A 8 -19.80 -1.89 12.98
C SER A 8 -19.11 -1.01 14.05
N VAL A 9 -17.99 -0.35 13.71
CA VAL A 9 -17.36 0.69 14.53
C VAL A 9 -18.19 1.96 14.48
N LEU A 10 -18.65 2.34 13.28
CA LEU A 10 -19.47 3.54 13.04
C LEU A 10 -20.74 3.53 13.92
N SER A 11 -21.43 2.38 14.01
CA SER A 11 -22.55 2.15 14.92
C SER A 11 -22.17 2.29 16.41
N ARG A 12 -21.04 1.70 16.84
CA ARG A 12 -20.60 1.74 18.25
C ARG A 12 -20.17 3.12 18.71
N CYS A 13 -19.34 3.81 17.92
CA CYS A 13 -18.79 5.13 18.27
C CYS A 13 -19.86 6.22 18.28
N LEU A 14 -20.83 6.19 17.35
CA LEU A 14 -21.85 7.24 17.25
C LEU A 14 -23.03 7.02 18.22
N LEU A 15 -23.46 5.78 18.46
CA LEU A 15 -24.69 5.52 19.23
C LEU A 15 -24.49 5.38 20.75
N LEU A 16 -23.31 5.00 21.24
CA LEU A 16 -23.07 4.88 22.70
C LEU A 16 -23.32 6.18 23.48
N PRO A 17 -22.67 7.32 23.16
CA PRO A 17 -22.82 8.55 23.96
C PRO A 17 -24.25 9.08 23.94
N TYR A 18 -24.93 9.03 22.79
CA TYR A 18 -26.32 9.46 22.66
C TYR A 18 -27.30 8.52 23.38
N ARG A 19 -27.10 7.19 23.35
CA ARG A 19 -27.98 6.26 24.08
C ARG A 19 -27.92 6.45 25.60
N LEU A 20 -26.75 6.71 26.16
CA LEU A 20 -26.57 6.94 27.60
C LEU A 20 -27.18 8.27 28.09
N LEU A 21 -27.23 9.29 27.22
CA LEU A 21 -27.89 10.56 27.51
C LEU A 21 -29.42 10.51 27.31
N ILE A 22 -29.92 9.65 26.43
CA ILE A 22 -31.37 9.47 26.22
C ILE A 22 -32.01 8.67 27.37
N THR A 23 -31.34 7.63 27.88
CA THR A 23 -31.89 6.82 29.00
C THR A 23 -31.96 7.57 30.32
N SER A 24 -31.06 8.54 30.55
CA SER A 24 -31.02 9.36 31.77
C SER A 24 -32.11 10.45 31.83
N PHE A 25 -32.90 10.66 30.77
CA PHE A 25 -33.93 11.71 30.71
C PHE A 25 -35.34 11.28 31.12
N ARG A 26 -35.56 10.03 31.55
CA ARG A 26 -36.91 9.49 31.85
C ARG A 26 -37.50 9.90 33.20
N GLY A 27 -36.85 10.79 33.96
CA GLY A 27 -37.17 11.10 35.37
C GLY A 27 -37.49 12.56 35.72
N ILE A 28 -37.67 13.47 34.75
CA ILE A 28 -37.81 14.92 35.01
C ILE A 28 -39.13 15.49 34.45
N CYS A 29 -40.27 15.07 35.00
CA CYS A 29 -41.54 15.82 34.98
C CYS A 29 -42.59 15.20 35.93
N THR A 30 -42.56 15.56 37.21
CA THR A 30 -43.65 15.29 38.17
C THR A 30 -44.01 16.59 38.91
N GLY A 31 -44.99 17.32 38.35
CA GLY A 31 -45.58 18.51 38.97
C GLY A 31 -47.09 18.36 39.02
N THR A 32 -47.62 17.93 40.17
CA THR A 32 -49.06 17.79 40.39
C THR A 32 -49.72 19.16 40.57
N PRO A 33 -50.83 19.46 39.87
CA PRO A 33 -51.65 20.63 40.17
C PRO A 33 -52.52 20.35 41.42
N TYR A 34 -52.63 21.35 42.29
CA TYR A 34 -53.66 21.42 43.32
C TYR A 34 -54.32 22.81 43.28
N SER A 35 -55.62 22.87 43.57
CA SER A 35 -56.45 24.06 43.32
C SER A 35 -57.54 24.23 44.38
N ILE A 36 -57.52 25.37 45.05
CA ILE A 36 -58.61 25.94 45.87
C ILE A 36 -58.48 27.50 45.80
N PRO A 37 -59.53 28.30 46.07
CA PRO A 37 -60.01 29.18 44.99
C PRO A 37 -60.18 30.67 45.37
N SER A 38 -60.81 31.41 44.44
CA SER A 38 -61.32 32.79 44.52
C SER A 38 -60.36 33.93 44.17
N SER A 39 -60.96 35.01 43.64
CA SER A 39 -60.39 36.31 43.25
C SER A 39 -59.22 36.36 42.23
N GLY A 40 -59.57 36.69 40.98
CA GLY A 40 -59.10 37.99 40.49
C GLY A 40 -57.80 38.12 39.69
N SER A 41 -57.03 37.07 39.37
CA SER A 41 -56.25 37.01 38.10
C SER A 41 -55.54 35.69 37.84
N ILE A 42 -55.69 35.15 36.62
CA ILE A 42 -54.89 34.01 36.15
C ILE A 42 -53.58 34.53 35.55
N ARG A 43 -52.56 34.77 36.39
CA ARG A 43 -51.17 34.88 35.93
C ARG A 43 -50.49 33.52 36.04
N VAL A 44 -50.49 32.74 34.95
CA VAL A 44 -49.72 31.49 34.82
C VAL A 44 -48.23 31.79 34.88
N LYS A 45 -47.66 31.81 36.08
CA LYS A 45 -46.25 32.12 36.30
C LYS A 45 -45.40 30.89 35.94
N MET A 46 -45.07 30.74 34.65
CA MET A 46 -44.25 29.64 34.10
C MET A 46 -42.88 29.55 34.79
N ARG A 47 -42.81 28.80 35.89
CA ARG A 47 -41.61 28.70 36.76
C ARG A 47 -40.53 27.75 36.23
N CYS A 48 -40.51 27.52 34.91
CA CYS A 48 -39.57 26.63 34.22
C CYS A 48 -38.24 27.34 33.83
N GLY A 49 -38.31 28.66 33.58
CA GLY A 49 -37.36 29.41 32.74
C GLY A 49 -35.96 29.72 33.26
N ARG A 50 -35.33 28.90 34.12
CA ARG A 50 -33.91 29.11 34.49
C ARG A 50 -33.10 27.86 34.83
N LYS A 51 -33.57 26.98 35.73
CA LYS A 51 -32.89 25.69 36.00
C LYS A 51 -32.79 24.84 34.73
N PHE A 52 -33.86 24.82 33.93
CA PHE A 52 -33.91 24.15 32.63
C PHE A 52 -32.88 24.71 31.62
N LEU A 53 -32.70 26.04 31.58
CA LEU A 53 -31.74 26.67 30.66
C LEU A 53 -30.27 26.40 31.05
N TYR A 54 -29.94 26.37 32.34
CA TYR A 54 -28.61 25.95 32.77
C TYR A 54 -28.36 24.46 32.48
N ALA A 55 -29.37 23.60 32.64
CA ALA A 55 -29.28 22.19 32.25
C ALA A 55 -29.08 22.02 30.73
N ALA A 56 -29.83 22.76 29.89
CA ALA A 56 -29.71 22.73 28.43
C ALA A 56 -28.33 23.21 27.95
N LEU A 57 -27.78 24.27 28.55
CA LEU A 57 -26.42 24.72 28.25
C LEU A 57 -25.37 23.68 28.70
N GLY A 58 -25.55 23.06 29.86
CA GLY A 58 -24.70 21.97 30.35
C GLY A 58 -24.69 20.76 29.39
N VAL A 59 -25.86 20.27 29.00
CA VAL A 59 -26.01 19.16 28.03
C VAL A 59 -25.40 19.52 26.68
N SER A 60 -25.64 20.74 26.16
CA SER A 60 -25.03 21.20 24.90
C SER A 60 -23.50 21.25 24.98
N THR A 61 -22.95 21.64 26.13
CA THR A 61 -21.50 21.67 26.37
C THR A 61 -20.90 20.26 26.43
N VAL A 62 -21.57 19.33 27.14
CA VAL A 62 -21.14 17.92 27.22
C VAL A 62 -21.21 17.23 25.85
N LEU A 63 -22.24 17.50 25.04
CA LEU A 63 -22.36 16.99 23.68
C LEU A 63 -21.27 17.57 22.75
N ALA A 64 -20.98 18.87 22.85
CA ALA A 64 -19.90 19.49 22.07
C ALA A 64 -18.53 18.88 22.42
N VAL A 65 -18.19 18.81 23.72
CA VAL A 65 -16.93 18.23 24.20
C VAL A 65 -16.83 16.74 23.82
N GLY A 66 -17.90 15.97 24.01
CA GLY A 66 -17.95 14.56 23.62
C GLY A 66 -17.78 14.34 22.11
N THR A 67 -18.34 15.22 21.29
CA THR A 67 -18.18 15.15 19.83
C THR A 67 -16.77 15.55 19.39
N ILE A 68 -16.14 16.54 20.04
CA ILE A 68 -14.72 16.89 19.81
C ILE A 68 -13.80 15.72 20.16
N ILE A 69 -14.01 15.09 21.33
CA ILE A 69 -13.25 13.90 21.74
C ILE A 69 -13.44 12.77 20.72
N ALA A 70 -14.67 12.51 20.28
CA ALA A 70 -14.95 11.51 19.25
C ALA A 70 -14.26 11.83 17.92
N PHE A 71 -14.21 13.10 17.50
CA PHE A 71 -13.51 13.54 16.29
C PHE A 71 -11.99 13.34 16.38
N CYS A 72 -11.38 13.61 17.54
CA CYS A 72 -9.95 13.38 17.76
C CYS A 72 -9.58 11.88 17.88
N VAL A 73 -10.46 11.06 18.45
CA VAL A 73 -10.19 9.63 18.72
C VAL A 73 -10.57 8.73 17.52
N PHE A 74 -11.59 9.09 16.74
CA PHE A 74 -12.06 8.31 15.60
C PHE A 74 -10.96 7.90 14.58
N PRO A 75 -10.01 8.76 14.16
CA PRO A 75 -8.96 8.37 13.22
C PRO A 75 -8.16 7.14 13.69
N GLY A 76 -7.80 7.10 14.97
CA GLY A 76 -7.03 5.99 15.56
C GLY A 76 -7.83 4.70 15.73
N ILE A 77 -9.15 4.79 15.96
CA ILE A 77 -10.04 3.61 15.99
C ILE A 77 -10.25 3.09 14.56
N PHE A 78 -10.54 3.98 13.62
CA PHE A 78 -10.77 3.64 12.21
C PHE A 78 -9.53 2.98 11.61
N HIS A 79 -8.34 3.54 11.82
CA HIS A 79 -7.07 2.96 11.38
C HIS A 79 -6.85 1.55 11.96
N LYS A 80 -7.16 1.31 13.24
CA LYS A 80 -7.03 -0.03 13.85
C LYS A 80 -8.01 -1.07 13.27
N GLU A 81 -9.26 -0.70 12.98
CA GLU A 81 -10.18 -1.63 12.32
C GLU A 81 -9.81 -1.84 10.85
N LEU A 82 -9.37 -0.79 10.14
CA LEU A 82 -8.89 -0.89 8.76
C LEU A 82 -7.70 -1.85 8.65
N MET A 83 -6.67 -1.69 9.50
CA MET A 83 -5.52 -2.60 9.58
C MET A 83 -5.96 -4.05 9.85
N LYS A 84 -7.00 -4.26 10.67
CA LYS A 84 -7.56 -5.59 10.90
C LYS A 84 -8.37 -6.15 9.71
N GLN A 85 -8.90 -5.31 8.83
CA GLN A 85 -9.51 -5.74 7.55
C GLN A 85 -8.45 -5.99 6.46
N THR A 86 -7.22 -5.52 6.65
CA THR A 86 -6.08 -5.70 5.73
C THR A 86 -5.01 -6.70 6.21
N THR A 87 -5.34 -7.56 7.19
CA THR A 87 -4.58 -8.80 7.43
C THR A 87 -5.08 -9.95 6.55
N LEU A 88 -4.24 -10.98 6.35
CA LEU A 88 -4.68 -12.26 5.79
C LEU A 88 -5.21 -13.16 6.91
N GLU A 89 -6.43 -12.88 7.39
CA GLU A 89 -7.20 -13.78 8.25
C GLU A 89 -8.56 -14.08 7.62
N GLU A 90 -9.18 -15.21 7.97
CA GLU A 90 -10.46 -15.60 7.36
C GLU A 90 -11.55 -14.53 7.56
N ASN A 91 -12.29 -14.22 6.50
CA ASN A 91 -13.34 -13.22 6.45
C ASN A 91 -12.89 -11.74 6.58
N THR A 92 -11.59 -11.43 6.44
CA THR A 92 -11.13 -10.04 6.22
C THR A 92 -11.38 -9.59 4.78
N LEU A 93 -11.38 -8.27 4.53
CA LEU A 93 -11.44 -7.73 3.16
C LEU A 93 -10.26 -8.25 2.32
N LEU A 94 -9.04 -8.18 2.84
CA LEU A 94 -7.85 -8.51 2.06
C LEU A 94 -7.71 -10.02 1.78
N PHE A 95 -8.05 -10.90 2.73
CA PHE A 95 -8.00 -12.35 2.47
C PHE A 95 -8.87 -12.77 1.29
N ASN A 96 -10.08 -12.18 1.15
CA ASN A 96 -10.98 -12.48 0.04
C ASN A 96 -10.36 -12.04 -1.31
N LEU A 97 -9.79 -10.83 -1.37
CA LEU A 97 -9.15 -10.27 -2.58
C LEU A 97 -7.86 -11.01 -2.97
N TRP A 98 -7.11 -11.49 -1.97
CA TRP A 98 -5.87 -12.24 -2.13
C TRP A 98 -6.12 -13.67 -2.62
N LYS A 99 -7.15 -14.33 -2.07
CA LYS A 99 -7.51 -15.72 -2.38
C LYS A 99 -8.06 -15.86 -3.80
N ASP A 100 -9.07 -15.06 -4.11
CA ASP A 100 -9.82 -15.10 -5.36
C ASP A 100 -9.68 -13.73 -6.06
N LEU A 101 -8.61 -13.56 -6.86
CA LEU A 101 -8.23 -12.27 -7.46
C LEU A 101 -9.33 -11.77 -8.43
N PRO A 102 -10.06 -10.67 -8.12
CA PRO A 102 -11.29 -10.31 -8.85
C PRO A 102 -11.04 -9.42 -10.08
N MET A 103 -9.93 -9.64 -10.80
CA MET A 103 -9.60 -8.97 -12.06
C MET A 103 -9.03 -9.97 -13.07
N PRO A 104 -9.36 -9.85 -14.38
CA PRO A 104 -8.82 -10.75 -15.38
C PRO A 104 -7.33 -10.47 -15.60
N VAL A 105 -6.51 -11.51 -15.48
CA VAL A 105 -5.07 -11.44 -15.78
C VAL A 105 -4.85 -11.92 -17.21
N TYR A 106 -4.26 -11.08 -18.04
CA TYR A 106 -3.92 -11.39 -19.42
C TYR A 106 -2.43 -11.55 -19.59
N GLN A 107 -2.01 -12.67 -20.20
CA GLN A 107 -0.66 -12.86 -20.69
C GLN A 107 -0.67 -12.65 -22.20
N LYS A 108 0.01 -11.63 -22.71
CA LYS A 108 0.17 -11.36 -24.15
C LYS A 108 1.60 -11.67 -24.55
N ILE A 109 1.77 -12.53 -25.55
CA ILE A 109 3.09 -12.95 -26.04
C ILE A 109 3.30 -12.38 -27.45
N TYR A 110 4.48 -11.81 -27.69
CA TYR A 110 4.88 -11.20 -28.96
C TYR A 110 6.20 -11.86 -29.40
N PHE A 111 6.18 -12.60 -30.51
CA PHE A 111 7.36 -13.31 -31.02
C PHE A 111 8.15 -12.47 -32.02
N PHE A 112 9.45 -12.67 -32.07
CA PHE A 112 10.33 -12.04 -33.05
C PHE A 112 10.63 -13.01 -34.20
N ASN A 113 9.85 -12.90 -35.28
CA ASN A 113 9.96 -13.73 -36.48
C ASN A 113 11.18 -13.35 -37.32
N ILE A 114 12.06 -14.31 -37.63
CA ILE A 114 13.30 -14.06 -38.40
C ILE A 114 13.05 -14.15 -39.91
N THR A 115 12.75 -13.01 -40.52
CA THR A 115 12.33 -12.90 -41.93
C THR A 115 13.38 -13.30 -42.96
N ASN A 116 14.67 -13.09 -42.68
CA ASN A 116 15.79 -13.34 -43.61
C ASN A 116 16.63 -14.59 -43.28
N GLN A 117 16.08 -15.53 -42.49
CA GLN A 117 16.83 -16.64 -41.88
C GLN A 117 17.77 -17.41 -42.82
N GLU A 118 17.33 -17.77 -44.04
CA GLU A 118 18.20 -18.46 -45.00
C GLU A 118 19.42 -17.63 -45.41
N ARG A 119 19.21 -16.35 -45.72
CA ARG A 119 20.26 -15.45 -46.20
C ARG A 119 21.27 -15.19 -45.10
N TYR A 120 20.80 -14.95 -43.89
CA TYR A 120 21.64 -14.73 -42.72
C TYR A 120 22.49 -15.97 -42.38
N LEU A 121 21.90 -17.17 -42.33
CA LEU A 121 22.64 -18.42 -42.08
C LEU A 121 23.69 -18.71 -43.19
N LYS A 122 23.35 -18.40 -44.45
CA LYS A 122 24.28 -18.49 -45.59
C LYS A 122 25.36 -17.40 -45.60
N GLY A 123 25.33 -16.43 -44.68
CA GLY A 123 26.29 -15.31 -44.62
C GLY A 123 26.09 -14.25 -45.72
N LEU A 124 24.93 -14.23 -46.37
CA LEU A 124 24.58 -13.29 -47.45
C LEU A 124 24.03 -11.95 -46.92
N ASP A 125 23.49 -11.95 -45.70
CA ASP A 125 23.10 -10.76 -44.96
C ASP A 125 23.96 -10.66 -43.69
N ALA A 126 24.37 -9.45 -43.29
CA ALA A 126 25.25 -9.24 -42.14
C ALA A 126 24.55 -9.46 -40.78
N TYR A 127 23.23 -9.22 -40.74
CA TYR A 127 22.41 -9.22 -39.52
C TYR A 127 21.09 -9.97 -39.74
N PRO A 128 20.50 -10.57 -38.70
CA PRO A 128 19.13 -11.06 -38.76
C PRO A 128 18.14 -9.89 -38.74
N ARG A 129 17.02 -10.07 -39.45
CA ARG A 129 15.89 -9.15 -39.44
C ARG A 129 14.70 -9.77 -38.72
N PHE A 130 14.36 -9.17 -37.59
CA PHE A 130 13.21 -9.52 -36.80
C PHE A 130 11.98 -8.73 -37.24
N GLU A 131 10.84 -9.38 -37.16
CA GLU A 131 9.50 -8.79 -37.31
C GLU A 131 8.70 -9.20 -36.08
N GLU A 132 8.08 -8.25 -35.38
CA GLU A 132 7.23 -8.57 -34.24
C GLU A 132 5.88 -9.12 -34.73
N VAL A 133 5.48 -10.27 -34.20
CA VAL A 133 4.18 -10.87 -34.47
C VAL A 133 3.45 -11.18 -33.17
N GLY A 134 2.21 -10.73 -33.07
CA GLY A 134 1.37 -10.80 -31.88
C GLY A 134 0.45 -9.57 -31.74
N PRO A 135 -0.19 -9.38 -30.58
CA PRO A 135 -0.15 -10.29 -29.44
C PRO A 135 -0.83 -11.63 -29.73
N TYR A 136 -0.31 -12.70 -29.13
CA TYR A 136 -1.02 -13.93 -28.87
C TYR A 136 -1.42 -13.90 -27.39
N THR A 137 -2.72 -13.76 -27.14
CA THR A 137 -3.25 -13.45 -25.80
C THR A 137 -3.84 -14.70 -25.16
N TYR A 138 -3.45 -14.93 -23.90
CA TYR A 138 -4.01 -15.97 -23.05
C TYR A 138 -4.65 -15.32 -21.81
N LEU A 139 -5.93 -15.60 -21.59
CA LEU A 139 -6.59 -15.33 -20.31
C LEU A 139 -6.03 -16.29 -19.27
N SER A 140 -5.45 -15.76 -18.20
CA SER A 140 -4.90 -16.54 -17.10
C SER A 140 -5.81 -16.50 -15.87
N THR A 141 -6.12 -17.67 -15.32
CA THR A 141 -6.90 -17.80 -14.08
C THR A 141 -5.97 -18.28 -12.97
N TRP A 142 -5.85 -17.51 -11.89
CA TRP A 142 -4.98 -17.80 -10.75
C TRP A 142 -5.84 -18.22 -9.55
N LYS A 143 -5.53 -19.37 -8.95
CA LYS A 143 -6.27 -19.92 -7.81
C LYS A 143 -5.33 -20.29 -6.68
N LYS A 144 -5.60 -19.77 -5.48
CA LYS A 144 -4.83 -20.14 -4.28
C LYS A 144 -5.45 -21.38 -3.62
N GLU A 145 -4.72 -22.48 -3.66
CA GLU A 145 -5.10 -23.81 -3.18
C GLU A 145 -4.17 -24.28 -2.04
N GLU A 146 -4.45 -25.42 -1.41
CA GLU A 146 -3.76 -25.89 -0.19
C GLU A 146 -3.61 -24.82 0.93
N ILE A 147 -4.60 -23.92 1.07
CA ILE A 147 -4.54 -22.82 2.05
C ILE A 147 -4.56 -23.40 3.48
N VAL A 148 -3.44 -23.25 4.20
CA VAL A 148 -3.27 -23.70 5.58
C VAL A 148 -2.72 -22.56 6.43
N PHE A 149 -3.50 -22.15 7.44
CA PHE A 149 -3.09 -21.17 8.43
C PHE A 149 -2.19 -21.80 9.51
N GLY A 150 -1.10 -21.12 9.83
CA GLY A 150 -0.26 -21.34 11.00
C GLY A 150 -0.27 -20.10 11.91
N ASN A 151 0.58 -20.10 12.94
CA ASN A 151 0.63 -19.00 13.89
C ASN A 151 1.33 -17.76 13.31
N GLY A 152 0.56 -16.79 12.79
CA GLY A 152 1.11 -15.59 12.14
C GLY A 152 1.70 -15.88 10.74
N SER A 153 1.17 -16.88 10.03
CA SER A 153 1.56 -17.18 8.66
C SER A 153 0.47 -17.98 7.94
N VAL A 154 0.37 -17.84 6.63
CA VAL A 154 -0.47 -18.70 5.79
C VAL A 154 0.37 -19.35 4.70
N SER A 155 0.17 -20.64 4.48
CA SER A 155 0.81 -21.43 3.43
C SER A 155 -0.20 -21.73 2.34
N TYR A 156 0.22 -21.74 1.08
CA TYR A 156 -0.64 -22.00 -0.08
C TYR A 156 0.17 -22.44 -1.31
N ARG A 157 -0.52 -22.95 -2.32
CA ARG A 157 -0.04 -23.05 -3.70
C ARG A 157 -0.86 -22.11 -4.57
N GLU A 158 -0.27 -21.63 -5.65
CA GLU A 158 -1.00 -20.84 -6.64
C GLU A 158 -1.00 -21.55 -7.98
N VAL A 159 -2.14 -22.15 -8.33
CA VAL A 159 -2.34 -22.86 -9.59
C VAL A 159 -2.74 -21.84 -10.66
N LYS A 160 -2.03 -21.85 -11.79
CA LYS A 160 -2.26 -20.92 -12.90
C LYS A 160 -2.70 -21.69 -14.14
N THR A 161 -3.90 -21.42 -14.64
CA THR A 161 -4.33 -21.88 -15.97
C THR A 161 -4.14 -20.76 -17.00
N TYR A 162 -4.06 -21.15 -18.27
CA TYR A 162 -3.95 -20.26 -19.42
C TYR A 162 -4.87 -20.78 -20.53
N HIS A 163 -5.71 -19.91 -21.06
CA HIS A 163 -6.68 -20.21 -22.12
C HIS A 163 -6.53 -19.17 -23.22
N PHE A 164 -6.34 -19.59 -24.47
CA PHE A 164 -6.16 -18.68 -25.59
C PHE A 164 -7.42 -17.83 -25.81
N ASP A 165 -7.23 -16.52 -26.02
CA ASP A 165 -8.27 -15.52 -26.24
C ASP A 165 -8.12 -14.99 -27.69
N PRO A 166 -8.83 -15.57 -28.67
CA PRO A 166 -8.69 -15.19 -30.08
C PRO A 166 -9.19 -13.77 -30.34
N ASP A 167 -10.23 -13.31 -29.63
CA ASP A 167 -10.80 -11.97 -29.77
C ASP A 167 -9.82 -10.86 -29.32
N LYS A 168 -8.79 -11.24 -28.55
CA LYS A 168 -7.70 -10.35 -28.10
C LYS A 168 -6.34 -10.71 -28.71
N SER A 169 -6.32 -11.53 -29.75
CA SER A 169 -5.11 -11.95 -30.47
C SER A 169 -5.10 -11.42 -31.89
N ASN A 170 -3.91 -11.17 -32.44
CA ASN A 170 -3.71 -10.67 -33.81
C ASN A 170 -3.44 -11.82 -34.82
N GLY A 171 -3.82 -13.04 -34.45
CA GLY A 171 -3.45 -14.31 -35.08
C GLY A 171 -3.97 -15.50 -34.26
N THR A 172 -3.62 -16.73 -34.65
CA THR A 172 -4.03 -17.97 -33.97
C THR A 172 -2.83 -18.78 -33.46
N GLU A 173 -3.07 -19.83 -32.66
CA GLU A 173 -1.98 -20.67 -32.17
C GLU A 173 -1.31 -21.51 -33.28
N GLU A 174 -1.94 -21.63 -34.45
CA GLU A 174 -1.41 -22.28 -35.65
C GLU A 174 -0.43 -21.40 -36.46
N ASP A 175 -0.35 -20.10 -36.19
CA ASP A 175 0.55 -19.19 -36.93
C ASP A 175 2.01 -19.62 -36.80
N ILE A 176 2.77 -19.45 -37.88
CA ILE A 176 4.10 -20.08 -38.02
C ILE A 176 5.21 -19.02 -38.07
N VAL A 177 6.16 -19.14 -37.15
CA VAL A 177 7.32 -18.23 -37.04
C VAL A 177 8.64 -18.95 -37.26
N TYR A 178 9.64 -18.20 -37.73
CA TYR A 178 11.05 -18.59 -37.71
C TYR A 178 11.68 -18.08 -36.41
N SER A 179 11.87 -18.98 -35.45
CA SER A 179 12.28 -18.71 -34.06
C SER A 179 13.65 -19.32 -33.73
N LEU A 180 14.28 -18.89 -32.63
CA LEU A 180 15.53 -19.48 -32.15
C LEU A 180 15.26 -20.70 -31.25
N SER A 181 15.88 -21.83 -31.58
CA SER A 181 15.82 -23.08 -30.81
C SER A 181 16.66 -22.99 -29.54
N ALA A 182 15.98 -22.94 -28.39
CA ALA A 182 16.63 -22.98 -27.07
C ALA A 182 17.37 -24.31 -26.79
N PRO A 183 16.87 -25.49 -27.20
CA PRO A 183 17.64 -26.73 -27.11
C PRO A 183 18.95 -26.68 -27.91
N TYR A 184 18.92 -26.18 -29.16
CA TYR A 184 20.13 -26.01 -29.98
C TYR A 184 21.13 -25.02 -29.35
N ALA A 185 20.65 -23.87 -28.89
CA ALA A 185 21.48 -22.87 -28.21
C ALA A 185 22.09 -23.42 -26.90
N SER A 186 21.34 -24.22 -26.15
CA SER A 186 21.80 -24.84 -24.90
C SER A 186 22.88 -25.88 -25.13
N ALA A 187 22.67 -26.78 -26.11
CA ALA A 187 23.63 -27.83 -26.43
C ALA A 187 24.90 -27.26 -27.07
N THR A 188 24.81 -26.27 -27.96
CA THR A 188 26.01 -25.59 -28.50
C THR A 188 26.78 -24.83 -27.43
N ASN A 189 26.11 -24.14 -26.49
CA ASN A 189 26.77 -23.52 -25.34
C ASN A 189 27.50 -24.54 -24.44
N PHE A 190 26.93 -25.74 -24.23
CA PHE A 190 27.61 -26.84 -23.54
C PHE A 190 28.83 -27.35 -24.34
N MET A 191 28.66 -27.57 -25.66
CA MET A 191 29.71 -28.08 -26.55
C MET A 191 30.88 -27.10 -26.73
N ARG A 192 30.65 -25.79 -26.58
CA ARG A 192 31.70 -24.75 -26.54
C ARG A 192 32.81 -25.04 -25.53
N THR A 193 32.51 -25.79 -24.46
CA THR A 193 33.49 -26.18 -23.42
C THR A 193 34.28 -27.45 -23.73
N LYS A 194 33.98 -28.14 -24.84
CA LYS A 194 34.57 -29.44 -25.20
C LYS A 194 35.65 -29.29 -26.28
N GLY A 195 36.54 -30.28 -26.39
CA GLY A 195 37.57 -30.31 -27.42
C GLY A 195 37.00 -30.36 -28.85
N VAL A 196 37.74 -29.80 -29.81
CA VAL A 196 37.31 -29.62 -31.22
C VAL A 196 36.80 -30.90 -31.89
N ILE A 197 37.36 -32.07 -31.55
CA ILE A 197 36.90 -33.36 -32.08
C ILE A 197 35.45 -33.64 -31.67
N PHE A 198 35.13 -33.49 -30.37
CA PHE A 198 33.77 -33.67 -29.86
C PHE A 198 32.80 -32.62 -30.44
N GLN A 199 33.24 -31.38 -30.62
CA GLN A 199 32.43 -30.36 -31.28
C GLN A 199 32.07 -30.73 -32.73
N LYS A 200 33.06 -31.23 -33.51
CA LYS A 200 32.83 -31.67 -34.89
C LYS A 200 31.93 -32.91 -34.98
N LEU A 201 32.05 -33.85 -34.04
CA LEU A 201 31.17 -35.02 -33.94
C LEU A 201 29.72 -34.61 -33.63
N ALA A 202 29.50 -33.77 -32.61
CA ALA A 202 28.17 -33.27 -32.27
C ALA A 202 27.55 -32.42 -33.40
N ASN A 203 28.37 -31.63 -34.12
CA ASN A 203 27.89 -30.95 -35.32
C ASN A 203 27.47 -31.94 -36.41
N ALA A 204 28.24 -33.00 -36.67
CA ALA A 204 27.86 -34.02 -37.65
C ALA A 204 26.55 -34.73 -37.26
N GLU A 205 26.37 -35.07 -35.98
CA GLU A 205 25.13 -35.61 -35.42
C GLU A 205 23.95 -34.64 -35.60
N PHE A 206 24.13 -33.35 -35.30
CA PHE A 206 23.08 -32.33 -35.44
C PHE A 206 22.67 -32.14 -36.90
N ASN A 207 23.62 -32.11 -37.85
CA ASN A 207 23.30 -32.02 -39.27
C ASN A 207 22.58 -33.30 -39.76
N PHE A 208 22.99 -34.49 -39.29
CA PHE A 208 22.32 -35.77 -39.60
C PHE A 208 20.88 -35.82 -39.07
N MET A 209 20.64 -35.23 -37.89
CA MET A 209 19.30 -35.09 -37.29
C MET A 209 18.53 -33.86 -37.81
N TYR A 210 19.02 -33.16 -38.84
CA TYR A 210 18.45 -31.93 -39.41
C TYR A 210 18.19 -30.79 -38.40
N GLN A 211 18.98 -30.75 -37.32
CA GLN A 211 18.82 -29.78 -36.23
C GLN A 211 19.52 -28.45 -36.57
N THR A 212 18.78 -27.36 -36.39
CA THR A 212 19.20 -26.01 -36.77
C THR A 212 18.92 -25.01 -35.64
N LEU A 213 19.66 -23.89 -35.60
CA LEU A 213 19.41 -22.85 -34.60
C LEU A 213 18.12 -22.07 -34.88
N ILE A 214 17.81 -21.76 -36.14
CA ILE A 214 16.56 -21.09 -36.51
C ILE A 214 15.57 -22.16 -36.99
N HIS A 215 14.61 -22.52 -36.14
CA HIS A 215 13.58 -23.50 -36.46
C HIS A 215 12.29 -22.83 -36.97
N LYS A 216 11.47 -23.57 -37.71
CA LYS A 216 10.12 -23.16 -38.11
C LYS A 216 9.10 -23.87 -37.22
N LYS A 217 8.30 -23.12 -36.46
CA LYS A 217 7.37 -23.66 -35.46
C LYS A 217 6.08 -22.86 -35.38
N THR A 218 4.99 -23.53 -35.00
CA THR A 218 3.72 -22.87 -34.65
C THR A 218 3.81 -22.16 -33.30
N ILE A 219 2.97 -21.16 -33.06
CA ILE A 219 2.86 -20.51 -31.74
C ILE A 219 2.50 -21.53 -30.66
N ALA A 220 1.56 -22.44 -30.91
CA ALA A 220 1.17 -23.51 -29.99
C ALA A 220 2.37 -24.34 -29.52
N GLU A 221 3.19 -24.81 -30.47
CA GLU A 221 4.41 -25.58 -30.20
C GLU A 221 5.43 -24.79 -29.37
N LEU A 222 5.55 -23.48 -29.59
CA LEU A 222 6.49 -22.62 -28.85
C LEU A 222 5.99 -22.25 -27.45
N THR A 223 4.67 -22.13 -27.24
CA THR A 223 4.10 -21.65 -25.97
C THR A 223 3.86 -22.80 -24.98
N TYR A 224 2.72 -23.48 -25.08
CA TYR A 224 2.18 -24.40 -24.07
C TYR A 224 2.02 -25.85 -24.54
N LYS A 225 1.79 -26.08 -25.83
CA LYS A 225 1.60 -27.43 -26.41
C LYS A 225 2.92 -28.20 -26.46
N GLY A 226 4.01 -27.49 -26.76
CA GLY A 226 5.34 -28.04 -26.96
C GLY A 226 5.52 -28.79 -28.28
N TYR A 227 6.77 -29.13 -28.56
CA TYR A 227 7.17 -29.98 -29.66
C TYR A 227 8.29 -30.94 -29.26
N PHE A 228 8.33 -32.13 -29.86
CA PHE A 228 9.41 -33.10 -29.65
C PHE A 228 10.73 -32.60 -30.24
N ASP A 229 11.77 -32.49 -29.41
CA ASP A 229 13.08 -31.98 -29.79
C ASP A 229 14.13 -33.11 -29.74
N THR A 230 14.77 -33.38 -30.87
CA THR A 230 15.69 -34.52 -31.01
C THR A 230 16.99 -34.32 -30.23
N ILE A 231 17.42 -33.07 -29.98
CA ILE A 231 18.58 -32.79 -29.14
C ILE A 231 18.26 -33.10 -27.68
N LEU A 232 17.05 -32.75 -27.20
CA LEU A 232 16.62 -33.17 -25.86
C LEU A 232 16.62 -34.70 -25.76
N TYR A 233 16.06 -35.41 -26.75
CA TYR A 233 16.01 -36.86 -26.78
C TYR A 233 17.39 -37.53 -26.68
N THR A 234 18.38 -37.14 -27.49
CA THR A 234 19.71 -37.77 -27.43
C THR A 234 20.54 -37.32 -26.22
N THR A 235 20.30 -36.12 -25.67
CA THR A 235 21.08 -35.61 -24.53
C THR A 235 20.57 -36.06 -23.15
N GLN A 236 19.32 -36.51 -23.01
CA GLN A 236 18.74 -36.99 -21.74
C GLN A 236 19.64 -38.00 -20.99
N THR A 237 20.32 -38.90 -21.71
CA THR A 237 21.18 -39.94 -21.10
C THR A 237 22.42 -39.36 -20.38
N PHE A 238 22.85 -38.16 -20.77
CA PHE A 238 24.10 -37.54 -20.28
C PHE A 238 23.90 -36.17 -19.62
N TYR A 239 22.72 -35.55 -19.80
CA TYR A 239 22.38 -34.24 -19.24
C TYR A 239 21.02 -34.26 -18.54
N LYS A 240 20.99 -33.86 -17.26
CA LYS A 240 19.77 -33.85 -16.45
C LYS A 240 18.89 -32.63 -16.77
N THR A 241 18.07 -32.74 -17.80
CA THR A 241 16.97 -31.81 -18.10
C THR A 241 15.72 -32.15 -17.28
N PRO A 242 14.78 -31.20 -17.08
CA PRO A 242 13.43 -31.49 -16.56
C PRO A 242 12.50 -32.11 -17.64
N TYR A 243 12.87 -32.00 -18.91
CA TYR A 243 12.09 -32.41 -20.08
C TYR A 243 12.19 -33.93 -20.32
N HIS A 244 11.60 -34.72 -19.41
CA HIS A 244 11.70 -36.18 -19.41
C HIS A 244 11.02 -36.89 -20.60
N ASP A 245 10.12 -36.21 -21.30
CA ASP A 245 9.44 -36.68 -22.50
C ASP A 245 10.09 -36.16 -23.81
N SER A 246 11.20 -35.43 -23.71
CA SER A 246 11.90 -34.77 -24.83
C SER A 246 11.11 -33.66 -25.54
N ASN A 247 10.00 -33.19 -24.97
CA ASN A 247 9.27 -32.05 -25.52
C ASN A 247 9.87 -30.73 -25.01
N PHE A 248 9.94 -29.72 -25.88
CA PHE A 248 10.28 -28.34 -25.53
C PHE A 248 9.11 -27.39 -25.80
N ALA A 249 8.89 -26.46 -24.88
CA ALA A 249 8.11 -25.24 -25.07
C ALA A 249 8.60 -24.19 -24.07
N TRP A 250 8.43 -22.90 -24.35
CA TRP A 250 8.83 -21.82 -23.44
C TRP A 250 8.00 -21.76 -22.16
N PHE A 251 6.77 -22.27 -22.19
CA PHE A 251 5.88 -22.43 -21.04
C PHE A 251 5.48 -23.89 -20.82
N TYR A 252 6.37 -24.84 -21.14
CA TYR A 252 6.09 -26.27 -21.00
C TYR A 252 5.80 -26.66 -19.56
N HIS A 253 4.78 -27.50 -19.37
CA HIS A 253 4.21 -27.84 -18.05
C HIS A 253 3.96 -26.62 -17.13
N LYS A 254 3.56 -25.46 -17.69
CA LYS A 254 3.08 -24.30 -16.89
C LYS A 254 1.57 -24.20 -16.80
N ASN A 255 0.83 -24.70 -17.78
CA ASN A 255 -0.64 -24.64 -17.74
C ASN A 255 -1.21 -25.64 -16.72
N ASN A 256 -2.09 -25.17 -15.84
CA ASN A 256 -2.71 -25.93 -14.75
C ASN A 256 -1.69 -26.54 -13.77
N THR A 257 -0.70 -25.74 -13.37
CA THR A 257 0.36 -26.12 -12.40
C THR A 257 0.63 -25.00 -11.40
N ASP A 258 1.33 -25.31 -10.30
CA ASP A 258 1.79 -24.31 -9.32
C ASP A 258 3.29 -24.00 -9.44
N GLU A 259 3.67 -22.76 -9.09
CA GLU A 259 5.08 -22.32 -9.13
C GLU A 259 5.89 -22.75 -7.89
N GLY A 260 5.29 -23.57 -7.02
CA GLY A 260 5.81 -24.03 -5.73
C GLY A 260 5.00 -23.49 -4.55
N LYS A 261 4.99 -24.24 -3.45
CA LYS A 261 4.35 -23.83 -2.20
C LYS A 261 4.99 -22.55 -1.63
N PHE A 262 4.16 -21.55 -1.36
CA PHE A 262 4.52 -20.33 -0.66
C PHE A 262 4.11 -20.40 0.82
N THR A 263 4.85 -19.72 1.68
CA THR A 263 4.42 -19.35 3.04
C THR A 263 4.68 -17.87 3.24
N VAL A 264 3.64 -17.11 3.61
CA VAL A 264 3.71 -15.66 3.83
C VAL A 264 3.30 -15.29 5.26
N ASP A 265 3.67 -14.11 5.76
CA ASP A 265 3.06 -13.56 6.99
C ASP A 265 1.60 -13.15 6.74
N THR A 266 0.76 -13.26 7.76
CA THR A 266 -0.63 -12.79 7.71
C THR A 266 -0.78 -11.32 8.10
N GLY A 267 0.26 -10.69 8.64
CA GLY A 267 0.23 -9.34 9.21
C GLY A 267 -0.43 -9.25 10.58
N LYS A 268 -0.78 -10.38 11.20
CA LYS A 268 -1.51 -10.47 12.48
C LYS A 268 -0.77 -9.80 13.64
N TYR A 269 0.57 -9.88 13.63
CA TYR A 269 1.44 -9.36 14.69
C TYR A 269 2.16 -8.06 14.29
N ASP A 270 2.54 -7.94 13.02
CA ASP A 270 3.12 -6.74 12.42
C ASP A 270 2.50 -6.53 11.03
N HIS A 271 1.74 -5.45 10.88
CA HIS A 271 1.04 -5.15 9.63
C HIS A 271 1.99 -4.71 8.49
N SER A 272 3.24 -4.36 8.80
CA SER A 272 4.26 -4.12 7.77
C SER A 272 4.66 -5.40 7.02
N GLN A 273 4.33 -6.57 7.57
CA GLN A 273 4.70 -7.88 7.01
C GLN A 273 3.59 -8.54 6.17
N VAL A 274 2.42 -7.93 5.99
CA VAL A 274 1.28 -8.52 5.24
C VAL A 274 1.71 -9.07 3.88
N ASN A 275 1.48 -10.37 3.66
CA ASN A 275 1.83 -11.10 2.42
C ASN A 275 3.34 -11.16 2.08
N ILE A 276 4.23 -10.75 2.99
CA ILE A 276 5.69 -10.91 2.81
C ILE A 276 6.05 -12.41 2.88
N ILE A 277 6.85 -12.86 1.92
CA ILE A 277 7.26 -14.25 1.75
C ILE A 277 8.25 -14.65 2.86
N LYS A 278 7.83 -15.60 3.70
CA LYS A 278 8.68 -16.26 4.71
C LYS A 278 9.44 -17.44 4.12
N THR A 279 8.79 -18.25 3.27
CA THR A 279 9.46 -19.27 2.47
C THR A 279 8.81 -19.46 1.10
N TRP A 280 9.61 -19.89 0.13
CA TRP A 280 9.16 -20.45 -1.15
C TRP A 280 9.81 -21.82 -1.32
N LYS A 281 9.02 -22.85 -1.66
CA LYS A 281 9.46 -24.26 -1.73
C LYS A 281 10.17 -24.74 -0.46
N GLY A 282 9.77 -24.20 0.70
CA GLY A 282 10.36 -24.49 2.01
C GLY A 282 11.70 -23.77 2.29
N GLN A 283 12.24 -22.99 1.35
CA GLN A 283 13.47 -22.22 1.53
C GLN A 283 13.17 -20.77 1.95
N THR A 284 13.92 -20.25 2.92
CA THR A 284 13.84 -18.84 3.38
C THR A 284 14.60 -17.86 2.48
N LYS A 285 15.53 -18.37 1.67
CA LYS A 285 16.30 -17.63 0.67
C LYS A 285 16.47 -18.48 -0.59
N LEU A 286 16.71 -17.81 -1.71
CA LEU A 286 17.06 -18.46 -2.98
C LEU A 286 18.48 -19.06 -2.91
N ASN A 287 18.84 -19.88 -3.90
CA ASN A 287 20.14 -20.54 -3.99
C ASN A 287 20.78 -20.43 -5.40
N TYR A 288 20.34 -19.45 -6.19
CA TYR A 288 20.78 -19.25 -7.59
C TYR A 288 21.91 -18.23 -7.73
N TRP A 289 22.01 -17.26 -6.82
CA TRP A 289 22.89 -16.10 -6.93
C TRP A 289 24.08 -16.16 -5.97
N LYS A 290 25.11 -15.33 -6.19
CA LYS A 290 26.31 -15.30 -5.33
C LYS A 290 25.99 -14.63 -3.97
N GLY A 291 26.46 -15.17 -2.86
CA GLY A 291 26.23 -14.58 -1.53
C GLY A 291 24.75 -14.53 -1.10
N ASP A 292 24.43 -13.79 -0.04
CA ASP A 292 23.08 -13.83 0.55
C ASP A 292 22.12 -12.75 0.03
N THR A 293 22.62 -11.54 -0.24
CA THR A 293 21.82 -10.34 -0.57
C THR A 293 20.90 -10.54 -1.78
N CYS A 294 21.43 -10.99 -2.92
CA CYS A 294 20.64 -11.27 -4.13
C CYS A 294 19.64 -12.43 -3.99
N ASN A 295 19.75 -13.22 -2.92
CA ASN A 295 18.90 -14.39 -2.63
C ASN A 295 17.79 -14.10 -1.59
N VAL A 296 17.71 -12.89 -1.02
CA VAL A 296 16.71 -12.52 -0.01
C VAL A 296 15.28 -12.48 -0.60
N LEU A 297 14.32 -13.09 0.10
CA LEU A 297 12.90 -13.15 -0.29
C LEU A 297 11.99 -12.19 0.50
N ASN A 298 12.54 -11.18 1.17
CA ASN A 298 11.80 -10.18 1.97
C ASN A 298 10.99 -9.21 1.09
N CYS A 299 9.90 -9.71 0.51
CA CYS A 299 9.02 -9.05 -0.47
C CYS A 299 7.73 -9.88 -0.67
N THR A 300 6.80 -9.42 -1.50
CA THR A 300 5.56 -10.15 -1.85
C THR A 300 5.59 -10.71 -3.27
N ASN A 301 4.50 -11.30 -3.75
CA ASN A 301 4.28 -11.68 -5.15
C ASN A 301 3.88 -10.50 -6.07
N GLY A 302 3.59 -9.31 -5.53
CA GLY A 302 3.24 -8.10 -6.28
C GLY A 302 1.75 -7.89 -6.59
N GLU A 303 0.88 -8.87 -6.32
CA GLU A 303 -0.59 -8.68 -6.35
C GLU A 303 -1.06 -7.85 -5.15
N VAL A 304 -0.53 -8.19 -3.98
CA VAL A 304 -0.94 -7.70 -2.67
C VAL A 304 0.32 -7.55 -1.80
N GLY A 305 0.35 -6.53 -0.96
CA GLY A 305 1.36 -6.40 0.09
C GLY A 305 0.91 -5.51 1.24
N PRO A 306 1.86 -5.05 2.07
CA PRO A 306 1.55 -4.12 3.15
C PRO A 306 1.16 -2.73 2.58
N PRO A 307 0.44 -1.92 3.35
CA PRO A 307 0.24 -0.50 3.06
C PRO A 307 1.57 0.21 2.83
N LEU A 308 1.60 1.16 1.90
CA LEU A 308 2.84 1.84 1.52
C LEU A 308 3.27 2.80 2.63
N THR A 309 4.57 2.83 2.93
CA THR A 309 5.11 3.78 3.90
C THR A 309 5.19 5.19 3.30
N GLU A 310 5.10 6.21 4.15
CA GLU A 310 5.24 7.60 3.71
C GLU A 310 6.64 7.84 3.15
N GLY A 311 6.72 8.39 1.93
CA GLY A 311 7.98 8.56 1.21
C GLY A 311 8.57 7.28 0.58
N GLN A 312 7.83 6.17 0.52
CA GLN A 312 8.33 4.93 -0.09
C GLN A 312 8.69 5.10 -1.58
N THR A 313 9.98 5.04 -1.90
CA THR A 313 10.51 5.21 -3.27
C THR A 313 10.69 3.92 -4.05
N LYS A 314 10.54 2.75 -3.41
CA LYS A 314 10.78 1.43 -4.02
C LYS A 314 9.65 0.44 -3.69
N TYR A 315 9.27 -0.37 -4.66
CA TYR A 315 8.35 -1.50 -4.50
C TYR A 315 9.03 -2.77 -5.02
N THR A 316 9.22 -3.77 -4.15
CA THR A 316 9.95 -5.01 -4.47
C THR A 316 9.02 -6.20 -4.39
N PHE A 317 9.08 -7.08 -5.39
CA PHE A 317 8.29 -8.31 -5.47
C PHE A 317 9.13 -9.45 -6.07
N PHE A 318 8.84 -10.70 -5.67
CA PHE A 318 9.48 -11.90 -6.20
C PHE A 318 8.82 -12.36 -7.50
N GLN A 319 9.64 -12.77 -8.48
CA GLN A 319 9.17 -13.33 -9.74
C GLN A 319 9.77 -14.72 -9.96
N PRO A 320 9.00 -15.81 -9.72
CA PRO A 320 9.51 -17.18 -9.80
C PRO A 320 10.16 -17.54 -11.14
N LEU A 321 9.60 -17.08 -12.26
CA LEU A 321 10.13 -17.32 -13.61
C LEU A 321 11.47 -16.62 -13.88
N ALA A 322 11.70 -15.46 -13.24
CA ALA A 322 12.97 -14.73 -13.30
C ALA A 322 13.96 -15.14 -12.20
N CYS A 323 13.52 -16.02 -11.28
CA CYS A 323 14.34 -16.60 -10.21
C CYS A 323 15.00 -15.58 -9.26
N ARG A 324 14.46 -14.36 -9.19
CA ARG A 324 14.94 -13.25 -8.34
C ARG A 324 13.79 -12.32 -7.95
N THR A 325 14.11 -11.35 -7.11
CA THR A 325 13.24 -10.19 -6.87
C THR A 325 13.44 -9.12 -7.94
N PHE A 326 12.34 -8.46 -8.32
CA PHE A 326 12.32 -7.23 -9.09
C PHE A 326 12.02 -6.07 -8.14
N THR A 327 12.74 -4.97 -8.31
CA THR A 327 12.51 -3.71 -7.58
C THR A 327 12.15 -2.64 -8.60
N PHE A 328 10.96 -2.08 -8.47
CA PHE A 328 10.50 -0.94 -9.26
C PHE A 328 10.60 0.34 -8.41
N GLU A 329 10.82 1.48 -9.05
CA GLU A 329 11.02 2.78 -8.40
C GLU A 329 9.81 3.69 -8.61
N TYR A 330 9.50 4.52 -7.62
CA TYR A 330 8.34 5.41 -7.63
C TYR A 330 8.43 6.45 -8.75
N GLU A 331 7.37 6.59 -9.54
CA GLU A 331 7.25 7.58 -10.62
C GLU A 331 6.27 8.69 -10.27
N GLY A 332 5.09 8.37 -9.69
CA GLY A 332 4.08 9.38 -9.44
C GLY A 332 2.81 8.89 -8.73
N ASP A 333 1.96 9.84 -8.38
CA ASP A 333 0.58 9.60 -7.90
C ASP A 333 -0.37 9.58 -9.11
N HIS A 334 -1.09 8.48 -9.27
CA HIS A 334 -2.06 8.27 -10.36
C HIS A 334 -3.47 8.05 -9.79
N ASN A 335 -4.45 7.99 -10.69
CA ASN A 335 -5.86 7.76 -10.34
C ASN A 335 -6.48 6.68 -11.23
N ILE A 336 -7.22 5.75 -10.63
CA ILE A 336 -7.89 4.62 -11.31
C ILE A 336 -9.36 4.60 -10.89
N PHE A 337 -10.26 4.99 -11.80
CA PHE A 337 -11.70 5.14 -11.56
C PHE A 337 -12.05 5.99 -10.31
N GLY A 338 -11.25 7.02 -9.99
CA GLY A 338 -11.40 7.85 -8.79
C GLY A 338 -10.51 7.43 -7.61
N THR A 339 -10.04 6.18 -7.55
CA THR A 339 -9.17 5.68 -6.49
C THR A 339 -7.73 6.17 -6.68
N LYS A 340 -7.11 6.72 -5.62
CA LYS A 340 -5.69 7.12 -5.63
C LYS A 340 -4.77 5.91 -5.54
N VAL A 341 -3.70 5.91 -6.34
CA VAL A 341 -2.67 4.87 -6.39
C VAL A 341 -1.28 5.49 -6.57
N LYS A 342 -0.24 4.81 -6.10
CA LYS A 342 1.17 5.14 -6.37
C LYS A 342 1.70 4.23 -7.47
N ARG A 343 2.27 4.82 -8.52
CA ARG A 343 2.95 4.09 -9.60
C ARG A 343 4.40 3.84 -9.23
N PHE A 344 4.81 2.59 -9.36
CA PHE A 344 6.20 2.16 -9.39
C PHE A 344 6.50 1.56 -10.76
N GLN A 345 7.64 1.90 -11.38
CA GLN A 345 8.02 1.42 -12.71
C GLN A 345 9.43 0.84 -12.76
N ASN A 346 9.73 0.11 -13.83
CA ASN A 346 11.09 -0.37 -14.09
C ASN A 346 12.04 0.79 -14.44
N THR A 347 13.29 0.68 -14.00
CA THR A 347 14.37 1.62 -14.36
C THR A 347 15.56 0.87 -14.95
N ARG A 348 16.50 1.61 -15.54
CA ARG A 348 17.77 1.07 -16.05
C ARG A 348 18.58 0.34 -14.97
N ARG A 349 18.32 0.59 -13.67
CA ARG A 349 19.01 -0.07 -12.56
C ARG A 349 18.67 -1.55 -12.43
N LEU A 350 17.46 -1.99 -12.78
CA LEU A 350 17.01 -3.38 -12.51
C LEU A 350 17.89 -4.42 -13.22
N PHE A 351 18.17 -4.20 -14.52
CA PHE A 351 19.13 -4.96 -15.31
C PHE A 351 20.43 -4.18 -15.59
N GLY A 352 20.78 -3.25 -14.68
CA GLY A 352 22.03 -2.49 -14.73
C GLY A 352 23.24 -3.38 -14.49
N ASN A 353 24.33 -3.16 -15.23
CA ASN A 353 25.63 -3.74 -14.90
C ASN A 353 26.24 -3.04 -13.67
N LEU A 354 27.44 -3.46 -13.24
CA LEU A 354 28.04 -3.00 -11.98
C LEU A 354 28.37 -1.50 -11.94
N LYS A 355 28.47 -0.85 -13.11
CA LYS A 355 28.69 0.59 -13.24
C LYS A 355 27.39 1.38 -13.04
N ASP A 356 26.31 0.94 -13.66
CA ASP A 356 25.00 1.60 -13.56
C ASP A 356 24.26 1.23 -12.25
N ASN A 357 24.49 0.03 -11.72
CA ASN A 357 23.93 -0.46 -10.46
C ASN A 357 24.88 -1.44 -9.73
N PRO A 358 25.73 -0.96 -8.79
CA PRO A 358 26.57 -1.82 -7.95
C PRO A 358 25.80 -2.87 -7.13
N ASP A 359 24.52 -2.63 -6.80
CA ASP A 359 23.69 -3.57 -6.03
C ASP A 359 23.52 -4.92 -6.76
N ASN A 360 23.73 -4.95 -8.09
CA ASN A 360 23.62 -6.16 -8.90
C ASN A 360 24.86 -7.08 -8.87
N TYR A 361 25.88 -6.80 -8.05
CA TYR A 361 27.15 -7.56 -7.99
C TYR A 361 27.00 -9.10 -7.87
N CYS A 362 25.96 -9.57 -7.21
CA CYS A 362 25.69 -10.99 -7.02
C CYS A 362 24.82 -11.65 -8.10
N TYR A 363 24.19 -10.86 -8.99
CA TYR A 363 23.53 -11.31 -10.22
C TYR A 363 24.50 -11.40 -11.40
N VAL A 364 25.54 -10.57 -11.43
CA VAL A 364 26.49 -10.52 -12.56
C VAL A 364 27.42 -11.74 -12.56
N LYS A 365 27.39 -12.44 -13.70
CA LYS A 365 28.21 -13.63 -14.01
C LYS A 365 29.30 -13.34 -15.04
N ASP A 366 29.10 -12.31 -15.84
CA ASP A 366 29.96 -11.84 -16.93
C ASP A 366 29.97 -10.31 -16.87
N GLU A 367 31.12 -9.73 -16.53
CA GLU A 367 31.27 -8.30 -16.24
C GLU A 367 31.46 -7.45 -17.51
N ASP A 368 31.75 -8.09 -18.66
CA ASP A 368 31.90 -7.43 -19.96
C ASP A 368 30.54 -7.11 -20.62
N LEU A 369 29.42 -7.55 -20.04
CA LEU A 369 28.08 -7.31 -20.59
C LEU A 369 27.61 -5.85 -20.35
N PRO A 370 27.19 -5.14 -21.42
CA PRO A 370 26.51 -3.85 -21.29
C PRO A 370 25.18 -3.96 -20.53
N THR A 371 24.80 -2.90 -19.83
CA THR A 371 23.52 -2.77 -19.11
C THR A 371 22.30 -3.13 -19.96
N GLY A 372 21.32 -3.78 -19.34
CA GLY A 372 19.99 -4.02 -19.90
C GLY A 372 19.59 -5.49 -20.00
N VAL A 373 20.51 -6.40 -19.66
CA VAL A 373 20.29 -7.85 -19.71
C VAL A 373 20.59 -8.50 -18.36
N LEU A 374 19.96 -9.65 -18.10
CA LEU A 374 20.19 -10.49 -16.93
C LEU A 374 20.35 -11.95 -17.36
N ASP A 375 21.49 -12.56 -17.02
CA ASP A 375 21.72 -14.01 -17.16
C ASP A 375 20.86 -14.78 -16.14
N ILE A 376 19.94 -15.64 -16.60
CA ILE A 376 19.13 -16.51 -15.72
C ILE A 376 19.50 -18.00 -15.84
N SER A 377 20.64 -18.31 -16.46
CA SER A 377 21.11 -19.70 -16.66
C SER A 377 21.25 -20.49 -15.36
N ALA A 378 21.48 -19.81 -14.23
CA ALA A 378 21.61 -20.41 -12.90
C ALA A 378 20.35 -21.17 -12.42
N CYS A 379 19.15 -20.76 -12.87
CA CYS A 379 17.91 -21.49 -12.61
C CYS A 379 17.34 -22.21 -13.85
N GLN A 380 17.72 -21.77 -15.06
CA GLN A 380 17.30 -22.37 -16.33
C GLN A 380 18.25 -23.50 -16.77
N PHE A 381 18.68 -24.37 -15.85
CA PHE A 381 19.47 -25.57 -16.14
C PHE A 381 20.75 -25.32 -16.99
N ASN A 382 21.42 -24.18 -16.77
CA ASN A 382 22.55 -23.67 -17.55
C ASN A 382 22.28 -23.36 -19.04
N ALA A 383 21.02 -23.35 -19.48
CA ALA A 383 20.64 -22.82 -20.80
C ALA A 383 21.03 -21.33 -20.90
N PRO A 384 21.50 -20.83 -22.06
CA PRO A 384 21.99 -19.47 -22.24
C PRO A 384 20.85 -18.45 -22.39
N VAL A 385 19.88 -18.49 -21.47
CA VAL A 385 18.69 -17.63 -21.47
C VAL A 385 18.99 -16.33 -20.72
N TYR A 386 18.67 -15.20 -21.36
CA TYR A 386 18.86 -13.85 -20.82
C TYR A 386 17.54 -13.09 -20.84
N LEU A 387 17.21 -12.41 -19.73
CA LEU A 387 16.07 -11.50 -19.68
C LEU A 387 16.48 -10.07 -20.02
N SER A 388 15.58 -9.32 -20.65
CA SER A 388 15.68 -7.86 -20.83
C SER A 388 14.28 -7.25 -20.77
N PHE A 389 14.14 -5.94 -20.99
CA PHE A 389 12.84 -5.35 -21.35
C PHE A 389 12.59 -5.48 -22.87
N PRO A 390 11.35 -5.33 -23.35
CA PRO A 390 11.01 -5.46 -24.78
C PRO A 390 11.79 -4.51 -25.69
N HIS A 391 12.19 -5.01 -26.85
CA HIS A 391 13.08 -4.34 -27.83
C HIS A 391 14.37 -3.79 -27.22
N PHE A 392 14.86 -4.41 -26.14
CA PHE A 392 15.97 -3.90 -25.32
C PHE A 392 15.75 -2.47 -24.77
N TYR A 393 14.51 -2.11 -24.43
CA TYR A 393 14.19 -0.86 -23.73
C TYR A 393 15.06 -0.70 -22.46
N LEU A 394 15.51 0.53 -22.19
CA LEU A 394 16.47 0.91 -21.14
C LEU A 394 17.88 0.26 -21.19
N ALA A 395 18.15 -0.64 -22.15
CA ALA A 395 19.46 -1.28 -22.31
C ALA A 395 20.50 -0.37 -22.97
N ASP A 396 21.71 -0.88 -23.17
CA ASP A 396 22.69 -0.24 -24.03
C ASP A 396 22.33 -0.39 -25.52
N THR A 397 22.53 0.69 -26.27
CA THR A 397 22.35 0.72 -27.74
C THR A 397 23.17 -0.34 -28.49
N SER A 398 24.25 -0.86 -27.89
CA SER A 398 25.06 -1.94 -28.46
C SER A 398 24.30 -3.22 -28.82
N TYR A 399 23.15 -3.47 -28.17
CA TYR A 399 22.28 -4.62 -28.49
C TYR A 399 21.50 -4.42 -29.80
N LEU A 400 21.32 -3.18 -30.26
CA LEU A 400 20.53 -2.83 -31.44
C LEU A 400 21.38 -2.80 -32.73
N TYR A 401 22.64 -2.36 -32.67
CA TYR A 401 23.51 -2.15 -33.85
C TYR A 401 23.85 -3.41 -34.70
N LYS A 402 23.30 -4.57 -34.37
CA LYS A 402 23.52 -5.84 -35.10
C LYS A 402 22.21 -6.59 -35.41
N MET A 403 21.06 -5.93 -35.31
CA MET A 403 19.73 -6.55 -35.47
C MET A 403 18.78 -5.57 -36.16
N ASP A 404 18.26 -5.94 -37.34
CA ASP A 404 17.21 -5.17 -38.01
C ASP A 404 15.86 -5.42 -37.30
N GLY A 405 15.04 -4.37 -37.16
CA GLY A 405 13.62 -4.49 -36.76
C GLY A 405 13.30 -4.26 -35.28
N LEU A 406 14.28 -3.93 -34.43
CA LEU A 406 14.04 -3.65 -33.01
C LEU A 406 13.89 -2.14 -32.74
N SER A 407 12.84 -1.75 -32.00
CA SER A 407 12.46 -0.35 -31.73
C SER A 407 11.99 -0.15 -30.27
N PRO A 408 12.87 0.25 -29.33
CA PRO A 408 12.50 0.46 -27.93
C PRO A 408 11.66 1.74 -27.73
N ILE A 409 10.33 1.58 -27.66
CA ILE A 409 9.36 2.65 -27.37
C ILE A 409 8.94 2.59 -25.91
N GLU A 410 9.13 3.68 -25.15
CA GLU A 410 8.85 3.71 -23.71
C GLU A 410 7.41 3.31 -23.37
N GLU A 411 6.41 3.92 -24.02
CA GLU A 411 4.99 3.74 -23.66
C GLU A 411 4.54 2.27 -23.79
N LEU A 412 5.07 1.59 -24.81
CA LEU A 412 4.80 0.18 -25.09
C LEU A 412 5.62 -0.76 -24.20
N HIS A 413 6.86 -0.40 -23.84
CA HIS A 413 7.83 -1.35 -23.29
C HIS A 413 8.20 -1.12 -21.81
N LYS A 414 7.78 -0.01 -21.19
CA LYS A 414 7.91 0.17 -19.74
C LYS A 414 6.98 -0.75 -18.96
N SER A 415 7.48 -1.25 -17.84
CA SER A 415 6.71 -2.04 -16.88
C SER A 415 6.31 -1.19 -15.68
N TYR A 416 5.09 -1.34 -15.17
CA TYR A 416 4.63 -0.59 -14.02
C TYR A 416 3.63 -1.38 -13.14
N VAL A 417 3.53 -0.95 -11.89
CA VAL A 417 2.59 -1.44 -10.87
C VAL A 417 1.97 -0.24 -10.16
N ASP A 418 0.64 -0.16 -10.18
CA ASP A 418 -0.15 0.92 -9.58
C ASP A 418 -0.80 0.40 -8.29
N VAL A 419 -0.19 0.74 -7.15
CA VAL A 419 -0.54 0.18 -5.83
C VAL A 419 -1.39 1.18 -5.04
N ASN A 420 -2.47 0.72 -4.42
CA ASN A 420 -3.23 1.55 -3.48
C ASN A 420 -2.41 1.76 -2.18
N PRO A 421 -2.08 3.01 -1.79
CA PRO A 421 -1.19 3.25 -0.64
C PRO A 421 -1.78 2.85 0.70
N ILE A 422 -3.12 2.78 0.82
CA ILE A 422 -3.83 2.51 2.08
C ILE A 422 -3.97 1.01 2.33
N THR A 423 -4.21 0.20 1.29
CA THR A 423 -4.45 -1.25 1.42
C THR A 423 -3.27 -2.12 1.00
N GLY A 424 -2.29 -1.57 0.25
CA GLY A 424 -1.20 -2.35 -0.33
C GLY A 424 -1.59 -3.25 -1.51
N VAL A 425 -2.83 -3.13 -2.00
CA VAL A 425 -3.35 -3.91 -3.14
C VAL A 425 -2.97 -3.24 -4.46
N THR A 426 -2.44 -4.03 -5.40
CA THR A 426 -2.20 -3.60 -6.77
C THR A 426 -3.52 -3.50 -7.53
N LEU A 427 -3.84 -2.32 -8.08
CA LEU A 427 -5.08 -2.09 -8.85
C LEU A 427 -4.86 -2.12 -10.36
N ARG A 428 -3.62 -1.98 -10.82
CA ARG A 428 -3.23 -2.22 -12.21
C ARG A 428 -1.76 -2.58 -12.28
N LEU A 429 -1.40 -3.50 -13.16
CA LEU A 429 -0.03 -3.89 -13.45
C LEU A 429 0.16 -4.18 -14.93
N ALA A 430 1.35 -3.86 -15.43
CA ALA A 430 1.86 -4.33 -16.71
C ALA A 430 3.34 -4.72 -16.49
N ILE A 431 3.61 -6.00 -16.35
CA ILE A 431 4.98 -6.53 -16.21
C ILE A 431 5.42 -7.03 -17.59
N ARG A 432 6.41 -6.36 -18.18
CA ARG A 432 6.85 -6.58 -19.57
C ARG A 432 8.30 -7.05 -19.59
N VAL A 433 8.53 -8.29 -20.02
CA VAL A 433 9.85 -8.94 -20.00
C VAL A 433 10.11 -9.63 -21.34
N GLN A 434 11.30 -9.45 -21.89
CA GLN A 434 11.78 -10.10 -23.10
C GLN A 434 12.69 -11.28 -22.75
N VAL A 435 12.52 -12.38 -23.47
CA VAL A 435 13.34 -13.59 -23.38
C VAL A 435 14.27 -13.65 -24.59
N ASN A 436 15.56 -13.82 -24.30
CA ASN A 436 16.64 -13.79 -25.27
C ASN A 436 17.53 -15.03 -25.12
N LEU A 437 18.23 -15.41 -26.20
CA LEU A 437 19.26 -16.44 -26.19
C LEU A 437 20.62 -15.86 -26.52
N ARG A 438 21.63 -16.16 -25.70
CA ARG A 438 23.03 -15.81 -25.98
C ARG A 438 23.65 -16.86 -26.89
N ILE A 439 24.01 -16.45 -28.10
CA ILE A 439 24.65 -17.29 -29.11
C ILE A 439 26.11 -16.89 -29.23
N HIS A 440 27.00 -17.89 -29.27
CA HIS A 440 28.42 -17.70 -29.56
C HIS A 440 28.72 -18.26 -30.95
N LYS A 441 29.47 -17.52 -31.78
CA LYS A 441 30.04 -18.05 -33.02
C LYS A 441 30.90 -19.28 -32.73
N MET A 442 30.70 -20.35 -33.48
CA MET A 442 31.52 -21.57 -33.42
C MET A 442 31.85 -22.07 -34.81
N GLU A 443 33.14 -22.04 -35.18
CA GLU A 443 33.64 -22.49 -36.50
C GLU A 443 33.46 -24.01 -36.73
N THR A 444 33.17 -24.76 -35.67
CA THR A 444 32.90 -26.19 -35.69
C THR A 444 31.43 -26.54 -35.98
N PHE A 445 30.52 -25.55 -35.96
CA PHE A 445 29.08 -25.78 -36.16
C PHE A 445 28.54 -25.03 -37.38
N SER A 446 28.03 -25.78 -38.36
CA SER A 446 27.63 -25.29 -39.69
C SER A 446 26.61 -24.14 -39.65
N HIS A 447 25.65 -24.20 -38.73
CA HIS A 447 24.57 -23.20 -38.61
C HIS A 447 24.94 -21.96 -37.78
N ILE A 448 26.10 -21.92 -37.12
CA ILE A 448 26.52 -20.79 -36.27
C ILE A 448 27.95 -20.28 -36.54
N GLN A 449 28.67 -20.89 -37.49
CA GLN A 449 29.99 -20.42 -37.96
C GLN A 449 29.95 -19.01 -38.58
N ASN A 450 28.83 -18.63 -39.21
CA ASN A 450 28.66 -17.34 -39.89
C ASN A 450 27.97 -16.28 -39.02
N MET A 451 27.26 -16.68 -37.96
CA MET A 451 26.53 -15.75 -37.09
C MET A 451 27.49 -14.94 -36.22
N THR A 452 27.08 -13.73 -35.84
CA THR A 452 27.84 -12.93 -34.87
C THR A 452 27.54 -13.39 -33.43
N SER A 453 28.53 -13.35 -32.54
CA SER A 453 28.29 -13.60 -31.11
C SER A 453 27.47 -12.45 -30.51
N GLY A 454 26.38 -12.78 -29.81
CA GLY A 454 25.43 -11.77 -29.28
C GLY A 454 24.29 -12.37 -28.45
N ILE A 455 23.43 -11.51 -27.92
CA ILE A 455 22.20 -11.87 -27.19
C ILE A 455 21.03 -11.51 -28.11
N TYR A 456 20.35 -12.52 -28.66
CA TYR A 456 19.30 -12.36 -29.65
C TYR A 456 17.91 -12.57 -29.03
N PRO A 457 16.90 -11.74 -29.36
CA PRO A 457 15.56 -11.87 -28.82
C PRO A 457 14.83 -13.09 -29.42
N VAL A 458 13.86 -13.63 -28.69
CA VAL A 458 12.98 -14.72 -29.17
C VAL A 458 11.52 -14.29 -29.11
N PHE A 459 11.10 -13.78 -27.95
CA PHE A 459 9.78 -13.20 -27.73
C PHE A 459 9.84 -12.25 -26.52
N TRP A 460 8.82 -11.42 -26.37
CA TRP A 460 8.51 -10.76 -25.10
C TRP A 460 7.08 -11.03 -24.65
N VAL A 461 6.85 -10.87 -23.35
CA VAL A 461 5.56 -11.13 -22.71
C VAL A 461 5.15 -9.92 -21.87
N GLU A 462 3.91 -9.47 -22.06
CA GLU A 462 3.19 -8.63 -21.11
C GLU A 462 2.33 -9.51 -20.23
N LEU A 463 2.53 -9.44 -18.92
CA LEU A 463 1.54 -9.84 -17.93
C LEU A 463 0.79 -8.58 -17.49
N GLY A 464 -0.47 -8.46 -17.90
CA GLY A 464 -1.30 -7.28 -17.67
C GLY A 464 -2.55 -7.61 -16.86
N ALA A 465 -2.88 -6.79 -15.87
CA ALA A 465 -4.14 -6.86 -15.14
C ALA A 465 -4.60 -5.45 -14.73
N GLU A 466 -5.89 -5.18 -14.77
CA GLU A 466 -6.49 -3.89 -14.39
C GLU A 466 -7.84 -4.11 -13.69
N VAL A 467 -8.03 -3.42 -12.56
CA VAL A 467 -9.26 -3.44 -11.76
C VAL A 467 -10.37 -2.71 -12.51
N GLY A 468 -11.47 -3.41 -12.80
CA GLY A 468 -12.69 -2.81 -13.35
C GLY A 468 -13.39 -1.87 -12.37
N GLU A 469 -14.25 -0.99 -12.90
CA GLU A 469 -14.90 0.08 -12.15
C GLU A 469 -15.68 -0.42 -10.92
N GLU A 470 -16.46 -1.51 -11.05
CA GLU A 470 -17.22 -2.13 -9.95
C GLU A 470 -16.32 -2.51 -8.76
N LEU A 471 -15.15 -3.11 -9.03
CA LEU A 471 -14.21 -3.50 -7.98
C LEU A 471 -13.49 -2.28 -7.39
N SER A 472 -13.18 -1.25 -8.19
CA SER A 472 -12.66 0.02 -7.66
C SER A 472 -13.68 0.69 -6.73
N ASP A 473 -14.97 0.69 -7.09
CA ASP A 473 -16.06 1.20 -6.26
C ASP A 473 -16.28 0.36 -5.00
N TYR A 474 -16.21 -0.97 -5.08
CA TYR A 474 -16.24 -1.84 -3.90
C TYR A 474 -15.11 -1.51 -2.91
N LEU A 475 -13.88 -1.34 -3.41
CA LEU A 475 -12.73 -0.94 -2.59
C LEU A 475 -12.94 0.43 -1.93
N LYS A 476 -13.40 1.45 -2.68
CA LYS A 476 -13.77 2.77 -2.12
C LYS A 476 -14.88 2.67 -1.05
N LYS A 477 -15.86 1.79 -1.27
CA LYS A 477 -17.04 1.62 -0.41
C LYS A 477 -16.71 0.96 0.94
N GLU A 478 -15.74 0.05 0.99
CA GLU A 478 -15.27 -0.52 2.26
C GLU A 478 -14.16 0.32 2.92
N THR A 479 -13.32 1.02 2.16
CA THR A 479 -12.17 1.78 2.71
C THR A 479 -12.45 3.26 2.97
N GLU A 480 -13.00 4.02 2.03
CA GLU A 480 -13.16 5.48 2.18
C GLU A 480 -14.53 5.88 2.75
N LEU A 481 -15.60 5.19 2.32
CA LEU A 481 -16.97 5.59 2.64
C LEU A 481 -17.29 5.57 4.15
N PRO A 482 -16.84 4.59 4.97
CA PRO A 482 -17.09 4.62 6.41
C PRO A 482 -16.41 5.80 7.10
N GLN A 483 -15.20 6.17 6.64
CA GLN A 483 -14.47 7.34 7.15
C GLN A 483 -15.20 8.64 6.80
N LYS A 484 -15.63 8.78 5.53
CA LYS A 484 -16.40 9.95 5.03
C LYS A 484 -17.73 10.13 5.79
N ILE A 485 -18.49 9.05 5.99
CA ILE A 485 -19.78 9.09 6.71
C ILE A 485 -19.56 9.43 8.19
N ALA A 486 -18.56 8.83 8.85
CA ALA A 486 -18.28 9.10 10.26
C ALA A 486 -17.92 10.58 10.48
N TYR A 487 -17.02 11.16 9.68
CA TYR A 487 -16.70 12.59 9.78
C TYR A 487 -17.90 13.49 9.45
N THR A 488 -18.74 13.10 8.49
CA THR A 488 -19.97 13.86 8.16
C THR A 488 -20.93 13.90 9.35
N ILE A 489 -21.18 12.76 10.00
CA ILE A 489 -22.07 12.70 11.17
C ILE A 489 -21.45 13.43 12.36
N LEU A 490 -20.14 13.25 12.63
CA LEU A 490 -19.45 13.98 13.70
C LEU A 490 -19.47 15.50 13.47
N GLY A 491 -19.32 15.96 12.22
CA GLY A 491 -19.47 17.37 11.85
C GLY A 491 -20.88 17.90 12.10
N ILE A 492 -21.92 17.17 11.69
CA ILE A 492 -23.33 17.53 11.95
C ILE A 492 -23.61 17.57 13.47
N CYS A 493 -23.15 16.58 14.23
CA CYS A 493 -23.26 16.56 15.69
C CYS A 493 -22.55 17.75 16.36
N LEU A 494 -21.39 18.16 15.84
CA LEU A 494 -20.64 19.31 16.37
C LEU A 494 -21.39 20.62 16.09
N VAL A 495 -21.85 20.84 14.87
CA VAL A 495 -22.65 22.02 14.49
C VAL A 495 -23.94 22.08 15.30
N ALA A 496 -24.67 20.97 15.45
CA ALA A 496 -25.89 20.90 16.25
C ALA A 496 -25.62 21.21 17.74
N SER A 497 -24.52 20.71 18.31
CA SER A 497 -24.13 20.98 19.70
C SER A 497 -23.76 22.45 19.92
N LEU A 498 -23.02 23.06 18.98
CA LEU A 498 -22.67 24.48 19.00
C LEU A 498 -23.91 25.38 18.83
N MET A 499 -24.85 25.02 17.94
CA MET A 499 -26.13 25.71 17.82
C MET A 499 -26.97 25.61 19.09
N GLY A 500 -27.06 24.42 19.71
CA GLY A 500 -27.75 24.22 20.99
C GLY A 500 -27.14 25.05 22.13
N PHE A 501 -25.82 25.14 22.18
CA PHE A 501 -25.08 25.99 23.11
C PHE A 501 -25.38 27.47 22.89
N LEU A 502 -25.27 27.97 21.64
CA LEU A 502 -25.54 29.36 21.28
C LEU A 502 -27.00 29.76 21.57
N LEU A 503 -27.97 28.91 21.23
CA LEU A 503 -29.38 29.14 21.55
C LEU A 503 -29.61 29.19 23.06
N SER A 504 -29.05 28.25 23.81
CA SER A 504 -29.14 28.22 25.29
C SER A 504 -28.53 29.49 25.91
N LEU A 505 -27.39 29.95 25.39
CA LEU A 505 -26.72 31.17 25.80
C LEU A 505 -27.57 32.42 25.50
N VAL A 506 -28.13 32.54 24.29
CA VAL A 506 -29.00 33.66 23.89
C VAL A 506 -30.28 33.70 24.73
N PHE A 507 -30.89 32.57 25.04
CA PHE A 507 -32.04 32.51 25.94
C PHE A 507 -31.66 32.86 27.39
N LEU A 508 -30.49 32.44 27.89
CA LEU A 508 -29.98 32.86 29.20
C LEU A 508 -29.69 34.37 29.27
N VAL A 509 -29.13 34.97 28.21
CA VAL A 509 -28.89 36.42 28.14
C VAL A 509 -30.22 37.19 28.05
N ARG A 510 -31.17 36.75 27.22
CA ARG A 510 -32.50 37.40 27.10
C ARG A 510 -33.33 37.28 28.38
N THR A 511 -33.33 36.14 29.06
CA THR A 511 -34.01 35.98 30.36
C THR A 511 -33.32 36.76 31.47
N ARG A 512 -31.98 36.81 31.50
CA ARG A 512 -31.24 37.70 32.40
C ARG A 512 -31.58 39.17 32.13
N LYS A 513 -31.63 39.62 30.87
CA LYS A 513 -31.96 41.02 30.55
C LYS A 513 -33.38 41.39 31.01
N ARG A 514 -34.41 40.62 30.61
CA ARG A 514 -35.79 40.86 31.08
C ARG A 514 -35.90 40.92 32.61
N MET A 515 -35.19 40.07 33.32
CA MET A 515 -35.16 40.08 34.79
C MET A 515 -34.51 41.35 35.36
N TRP A 516 -33.47 41.91 34.70
CA TRP A 516 -32.92 43.21 35.08
C TRP A 516 -33.84 44.36 34.72
N ASP A 517 -34.48 44.32 33.54
CA ASP A 517 -35.47 45.31 33.10
C ASP A 517 -36.68 45.35 34.09
N GLU A 518 -37.13 44.19 34.60
CA GLU A 518 -38.17 44.06 35.64
C GLU A 518 -37.72 44.50 37.06
N ILE A 519 -36.42 44.40 37.38
CA ILE A 519 -35.89 44.71 38.73
C ILE A 519 -35.44 46.18 38.86
N GLN A 520 -34.99 46.84 37.79
CA GLN A 520 -34.59 48.25 37.83
C GLN A 520 -35.58 49.20 38.54
N PRO A 521 -36.90 49.19 38.26
CA PRO A 521 -37.84 50.07 38.96
C PRO A 521 -37.94 49.77 40.47
N LEU A 522 -37.81 48.51 40.88
CA LEU A 522 -37.87 48.10 42.29
C LEU A 522 -36.62 48.47 43.10
N VAL A 523 -35.48 48.72 42.42
CA VAL A 523 -34.22 49.17 43.05
C VAL A 523 -34.07 50.70 43.02
N GLY A 524 -34.88 51.40 42.22
CA GLY A 524 -34.96 52.87 42.26
C GLY A 524 -35.65 53.42 43.51
N ASP A 525 -36.62 52.67 44.06
CA ASP A 525 -37.58 53.16 45.06
C ASP A 525 -37.07 53.05 46.51
N THR A 526 -36.05 52.23 46.77
CA THR A 526 -35.49 51.99 48.12
C THR A 526 -34.68 53.17 48.71
N ARG A 527 -34.73 54.36 48.11
CA ARG A 527 -34.09 55.58 48.64
C ARG A 527 -34.92 56.32 49.70
N ASN A 528 -36.22 56.01 49.83
CA ASN A 528 -37.14 56.70 50.75
C ASN A 528 -37.65 55.82 51.92
N ILE A 529 -36.79 54.98 52.51
CA ILE A 529 -37.08 54.34 53.80
C ILE A 529 -36.47 55.18 54.92
N THR A 530 -37.28 56.03 55.54
CA THR A 530 -36.89 56.84 56.70
C THR A 530 -36.72 55.98 57.95
N TYR A 531 -35.52 55.99 58.55
CA TYR A 531 -35.27 55.35 59.84
C TYR A 531 -35.95 56.14 60.99
N SER A 532 -37.17 55.74 61.36
CA SER A 532 -37.83 56.22 62.58
C SER A 532 -37.50 55.32 63.78
N SER A 533 -36.53 55.74 64.59
CA SER A 533 -36.40 55.46 66.03
C SER A 533 -36.90 54.10 66.55
N ILE A 534 -36.00 53.11 66.63
CA ILE A 534 -36.21 51.95 67.52
C ILE A 534 -35.76 52.35 68.93
N VAL A 535 -36.71 52.54 69.84
CA VAL A 535 -36.45 52.62 71.29
C VAL A 535 -36.40 51.19 71.84
N PRO A 536 -35.36 50.80 72.60
CA PRO A 536 -35.33 49.51 73.26
C PRO A 536 -36.24 49.51 74.48
N ILE A 537 -37.16 48.55 74.55
CA ILE A 537 -37.85 48.16 75.79
C ILE A 537 -37.59 46.66 75.98
N MET A 538 -37.31 46.28 77.22
CA MET A 538 -36.85 44.96 77.63
C MET A 538 -37.76 44.44 78.76
N GLU A 539 -37.61 43.15 79.09
CA GLU A 539 -38.33 42.45 80.17
C GLU A 539 -39.83 42.14 79.85
N PRO A 540 -40.51 41.30 80.65
CA PRO A 540 -40.35 39.85 80.51
C PRO A 540 -41.69 39.09 80.52
N ILE A 541 -41.65 37.75 80.47
CA ILE A 541 -42.63 36.86 81.13
C ILE A 541 -42.01 35.46 81.30
N GLU A 542 -42.30 34.82 82.44
CA GLU A 542 -41.77 33.51 82.85
C GLU A 542 -42.72 32.36 82.44
N GLY A 543 -42.50 31.13 82.95
CA GLY A 543 -43.69 30.42 83.46
C GLY A 543 -43.89 28.91 83.29
N SER A 544 -42.88 28.07 83.01
CA SER A 544 -42.96 26.60 83.20
C SER A 544 -43.97 25.84 82.29
N SER A 545 -44.13 24.50 82.30
CA SER A 545 -43.55 23.44 83.15
C SER A 545 -43.35 22.11 82.41
N THR A 546 -42.30 21.36 82.79
CA THR A 546 -42.19 19.87 82.97
C THR A 546 -42.76 18.87 81.93
N ARG A 547 -42.27 17.62 81.79
CA ARG A 547 -41.04 16.88 82.18
C ARG A 547 -41.22 15.42 81.69
N TYR A 548 -40.30 14.84 80.93
CA TYR A 548 -39.70 13.49 81.14
C TYR A 548 -38.79 13.05 79.97
N SER A 549 -37.93 12.06 80.23
CA SER A 549 -36.86 11.61 79.34
C SER A 549 -36.51 10.12 79.50
N SER A 550 -36.18 9.45 78.39
CA SER A 550 -35.30 8.26 78.32
C SER A 550 -34.74 8.18 76.87
N VAL A 551 -33.42 8.15 76.61
CA VAL A 551 -32.38 7.12 76.91
C VAL A 551 -32.54 5.89 75.99
N THR A 552 -31.52 5.35 75.28
CA THR A 552 -30.03 5.37 75.40
C THR A 552 -29.36 5.65 74.01
N LYS A 553 -28.21 6.33 73.87
CA LYS A 553 -26.78 5.87 73.93
C LYS A 553 -26.48 4.57 73.15
N GLN A 554 -25.31 4.32 72.54
CA GLN A 554 -23.88 4.60 72.86
C GLN A 554 -23.08 4.79 71.52
N VAL A 555 -21.79 5.18 71.35
CA VAL A 555 -20.57 5.69 72.08
C VAL A 555 -19.58 6.14 70.95
N SER A 556 -18.58 7.05 71.03
CA SER A 556 -17.54 7.32 72.05
C SER A 556 -17.06 8.79 72.18
N HIS A 557 -16.42 9.03 73.33
CA HIS A 557 -15.36 9.98 73.72
C HIS A 557 -14.60 10.92 72.75
N ASN A 558 -14.55 12.18 73.18
CA ASN A 558 -13.45 13.15 72.98
C ASN A 558 -12.29 12.90 73.98
N ILE A 559 -11.20 13.69 73.89
CA ILE A 559 -10.70 14.56 75.00
C ILE A 559 -9.73 15.67 74.49
N SER A 560 -9.44 16.65 75.33
CA SER A 560 -8.70 17.93 75.16
C SER A 560 -7.31 17.84 74.50
N ARG A 561 -6.71 18.87 73.85
CA ARG A 561 -6.69 20.36 74.00
C ARG A 561 -5.82 20.88 75.17
N GLU A 562 -4.57 21.27 74.90
CA GLU A 562 -3.97 22.55 75.34
C GLU A 562 -2.56 22.77 74.74
N GLU A 563 -1.90 23.88 75.09
CA GLU A 563 -0.77 24.48 74.35
C GLU A 563 0.60 24.35 75.05
N SER A 564 1.66 24.53 74.25
CA SER A 564 2.93 25.22 74.59
C SER A 564 4.13 24.46 75.22
N HIS A 565 5.30 25.05 74.91
CA HIS A 565 6.62 25.02 75.57
C HIS A 565 7.66 23.88 75.37
N ILE A 566 8.88 24.35 75.01
CA ILE A 566 10.24 23.88 75.40
C ILE A 566 10.63 22.48 74.87
N SER A 567 11.52 22.30 73.87
CA SER A 567 12.87 22.83 73.54
C SER A 567 14.04 22.15 74.27
N GLY A 568 14.91 21.48 73.50
CA GLY A 568 16.12 20.76 73.95
C GLY A 568 16.20 19.40 73.23
N ILE A 569 17.20 18.95 72.44
CA ILE A 569 18.64 19.22 72.18
C ILE A 569 19.41 17.91 72.45
N VAL A 570 20.12 17.39 71.42
CA VAL A 570 21.16 16.33 71.49
C VAL A 570 20.61 14.91 71.80
N ASP A 571 21.13 13.79 71.26
CA ASP A 571 22.41 13.46 70.59
C ASP A 571 22.29 12.93 69.14
N ASP A 572 23.43 12.95 68.43
CA ASP A 572 23.79 12.23 67.18
C ASP A 572 25.11 11.47 67.50
N PRO A 573 25.41 10.25 66.96
CA PRO A 573 26.37 10.25 65.85
C PRO A 573 26.36 9.04 64.86
N TYR A 574 27.12 9.25 63.76
CA TYR A 574 27.64 8.33 62.72
C TYR A 574 26.77 8.11 61.46
N VAL A 575 27.11 8.63 60.25
CA VAL A 575 28.33 8.46 59.39
C VAL A 575 28.34 7.07 58.70
N LYS A 576 28.49 6.89 57.36
CA LYS A 576 28.95 7.73 56.21
C LYS A 576 28.29 7.19 54.92
N THR A 577 27.93 7.99 53.91
CA THR A 577 28.79 8.46 52.78
C THR A 577 27.96 9.44 51.92
N LEU A 578 28.47 10.63 51.53
CA LEU A 578 29.12 10.92 50.23
C LEU A 578 28.36 10.36 49.00
N SER A 579 28.06 11.08 47.91
CA SER A 579 28.16 12.50 47.48
C SER A 579 27.60 12.56 46.01
N PHE A 580 27.36 13.66 45.29
CA PHE A 580 27.91 15.03 45.27
C PHE A 580 26.86 16.05 44.75
N GLN A 581 27.02 17.34 45.05
CA GLN A 581 26.24 18.45 44.47
C GLN A 581 27.05 19.25 43.43
N SER A 582 26.37 19.90 42.50
CA SER A 582 26.48 21.35 42.15
C SER A 582 25.69 21.63 40.84
N SER A 583 24.93 22.70 40.60
CA SER A 583 24.96 24.14 40.99
C SER A 583 26.11 24.93 40.33
N GLY A 584 25.93 26.16 39.84
CA GLY A 584 24.76 27.03 39.73
C GLY A 584 25.17 28.41 39.15
N ARG A 585 24.32 29.45 39.32
CA ARG A 585 24.49 30.86 38.85
C ARG A 585 24.34 31.05 37.32
N VAL A 586 23.77 32.12 36.74
CA VAL A 586 23.35 33.50 37.13
C VAL A 586 24.46 34.57 37.13
N ASP A 587 24.47 35.46 36.11
CA ASP A 587 24.20 36.91 36.30
C ASP A 587 23.83 37.64 34.97
N ARG A 588 23.79 38.99 34.95
CA ARG A 588 23.02 39.89 34.05
C ARG A 588 23.78 40.66 32.94
N SER A 589 22.98 41.25 32.02
CA SER A 589 23.25 42.43 31.13
C SER A 589 24.22 42.20 29.94
N SER A 590 24.30 42.97 28.83
CA SER A 590 23.39 43.81 28.00
C SER A 590 24.14 44.08 26.65
N LYS A 591 23.73 44.85 25.60
CA LYS A 591 22.73 45.92 25.35
C LYS A 591 22.39 45.96 23.83
N ILE A 592 21.28 46.62 23.48
CA ILE A 592 20.94 47.46 22.29
C ILE A 592 21.86 47.43 21.04
N GLU A 593 21.30 47.17 19.83
CA GLU A 593 21.23 48.14 18.67
C GLU A 593 20.42 47.62 17.45
N ILE A 594 19.85 48.55 16.66
CA ILE A 594 19.02 48.39 15.43
C ILE A 594 19.26 49.65 14.56
N PRO A 595 19.75 49.56 13.30
CA PRO A 595 18.90 49.48 12.08
C PRO A 595 19.52 48.68 10.91
N GLY A 596 18.94 48.52 9.71
CA GLY A 596 17.55 48.74 9.27
C GLY A 596 17.37 48.94 7.74
N SER A 597 16.42 48.19 7.14
CA SER A 597 15.58 48.56 5.97
C SER A 597 16.15 48.82 4.55
N ILE A 598 15.24 48.77 3.55
CA ILE A 598 15.38 49.17 2.12
C ILE A 598 16.20 48.19 1.25
N SER A 599 15.86 47.78 0.03
CA SER A 599 14.64 47.57 -0.80
C SER A 599 15.13 47.20 -2.22
N PRO A 600 14.29 46.74 -3.17
CA PRO A 600 14.77 46.10 -4.41
C PRO A 600 15.13 47.07 -5.54
N GLN A 601 15.84 46.58 -6.56
CA GLN A 601 15.90 47.21 -7.89
C GLN A 601 15.39 46.32 -9.00
N ILE A 602 14.67 46.95 -9.92
CA ILE A 602 14.22 46.43 -11.22
C ILE A 602 15.10 47.10 -12.28
N ILE A 603 15.57 46.35 -13.28
CA ILE A 603 16.04 46.94 -14.54
C ILE A 603 15.33 46.23 -15.70
N MET A 604 14.47 46.98 -16.41
CA MET A 604 14.01 46.61 -17.74
C MET A 604 15.04 47.06 -18.79
N LYS A 605 15.10 46.36 -19.92
CA LYS A 605 15.34 47.00 -21.22
C LYS A 605 14.65 46.25 -22.36
N LYS A 606 14.26 47.00 -23.39
CA LYS A 606 13.65 46.53 -24.65
C LYS A 606 14.54 45.45 -25.30
N ALA A 607 14.02 44.34 -25.83
CA ALA A 607 12.91 44.12 -26.76
C ALA A 607 13.26 44.46 -28.22
N ASP A 608 13.24 43.42 -29.06
CA ASP A 608 12.97 43.46 -30.50
C ASP A 608 12.35 42.12 -30.91
N SER A 609 11.65 42.08 -32.05
CA SER A 609 10.97 40.88 -32.58
C SER A 609 11.24 40.75 -34.08
N PRO A 610 11.07 39.53 -34.64
CA PRO A 610 9.98 39.41 -35.60
C PRO A 610 9.16 38.11 -35.52
N SER A 611 8.09 38.09 -36.32
CA SER A 611 7.00 37.12 -36.41
C SER A 611 7.37 35.66 -36.78
N PRO A 612 6.51 34.67 -36.45
CA PRO A 612 6.69 33.28 -36.83
C PRO A 612 6.42 33.01 -38.33
N LYS A 613 6.86 31.84 -38.81
CA LYS A 613 6.38 31.25 -40.08
C LYS A 613 5.32 30.18 -39.80
N ASN A 614 4.22 30.24 -40.52
CA ASN A 614 3.24 29.16 -40.60
C ASN A 614 3.86 27.93 -41.28
N PHE A 615 3.35 26.75 -40.95
CA PHE A 615 3.37 25.59 -41.85
C PHE A 615 1.94 25.06 -41.97
N ASP A 616 1.40 25.08 -43.19
CA ASP A 616 0.03 24.66 -43.46
C ASP A 616 -0.11 23.14 -43.52
N LEU A 617 -1.25 22.66 -43.03
CA LEU A 617 -1.75 21.33 -43.35
C LEU A 617 -2.31 21.33 -44.79
N LYS A 618 -1.88 20.38 -45.62
CA LYS A 618 -2.61 19.98 -46.82
C LYS A 618 -2.81 18.46 -46.89
N ARG A 619 -3.96 18.09 -47.44
CA ARG A 619 -4.33 16.73 -47.81
C ARG A 619 -3.99 16.46 -49.27
N ASP A 620 -4.20 15.20 -49.65
CA ASP A 620 -4.25 14.66 -51.01
C ASP A 620 -2.84 14.61 -51.66
N VAL A 621 -2.41 13.51 -52.27
CA VAL A 621 -3.13 12.32 -52.78
C VAL A 621 -2.64 11.03 -52.09
#